data_AF-A0AAU4XEE4-F1
#
_entry.id   AF-A0AAU4XEE4-F1
#
_cell.length_a   1.000
_cell.length_b   1.000
_cell.length_c   1.000
_cell.angle_alpha   90.00
_cell.angle_beta   90.00
_cell.angle_gamma   90.00
#
_symmetry.space_group_name_H-M   'P 1'
#
loop_
_entity.id
_entity.type
_entity.pdbx_description
1 polymer ?
#
loop_
_entity_poly.entity_id
_entity_poly.type
_entity_poly.pdbx_seq_one_letter_code
_entity_poly.pdbx_strand_id
1 'polypeptide(L)'
;MATLIALVMVLGVDLRPAAAEGEALVYSRYDVVDAWEYGGPGVRGAAAVALVGSDADVQTFMAKELPDLEVEDLRVQVAQVMAIGGPAVRKAAGVALGGGEEELQAFLDDSFVPAYEEDLRVQVASVMAFGGPGVKKAASAALDGTADD
;
A
#
# COMPACT_ATOMS: atom_id res chain seq x y z
N MET A 1 13.14 74.25 -38.20
CA MET A 1 13.30 74.86 -36.86
C MET A 1 12.98 73.80 -35.82
N ALA A 2 13.95 73.56 -34.94
CA ALA A 2 13.90 72.87 -33.64
C ALA A 2 13.40 71.40 -33.54
N THR A 3 14.39 70.55 -33.25
CA THR A 3 14.41 69.25 -32.58
C THR A 3 13.72 69.23 -31.20
N LEU A 4 13.14 68.07 -30.81
CA LEU A 4 13.22 67.56 -29.43
C LEU A 4 13.20 66.01 -29.43
N ILE A 5 14.03 65.43 -28.56
CA ILE A 5 14.39 64.01 -28.45
C ILE A 5 13.73 63.37 -27.21
N ALA A 6 13.27 62.11 -27.37
CA ALA A 6 13.11 60.98 -26.43
C ALA A 6 12.32 61.11 -25.10
N LEU A 7 11.46 60.12 -24.82
CA LEU A 7 11.63 59.12 -23.73
C LEU A 7 10.54 58.02 -23.79
N VAL A 8 10.95 56.81 -23.41
CA VAL A 8 10.33 55.47 -23.51
C VAL A 8 9.18 55.22 -22.52
N MET A 9 8.20 54.37 -22.88
CA MET A 9 7.77 53.20 -22.06
C MET A 9 6.87 52.27 -22.87
N VAL A 10 7.44 51.12 -23.26
CA VAL A 10 6.73 49.92 -23.69
C VAL A 10 6.03 49.34 -22.47
N LEU A 11 4.71 49.25 -22.45
CA LEU A 11 3.98 48.33 -21.57
C LEU A 11 3.51 47.17 -22.44
N GLY A 12 4.27 46.09 -22.36
CA GLY A 12 3.96 44.82 -23.01
C GLY A 12 2.62 44.30 -22.51
N VAL A 13 1.74 43.99 -23.45
CA VAL A 13 0.67 43.03 -23.20
C VAL A 13 1.39 41.70 -22.98
N ASP A 14 1.62 41.36 -21.72
CA ASP A 14 2.08 40.04 -21.32
C ASP A 14 0.92 39.09 -21.60
N LEU A 15 0.85 38.59 -22.84
CA LEU A 15 0.08 37.40 -23.20
C LEU A 15 0.75 36.21 -22.54
N ARG A 16 0.77 36.18 -21.20
CA ARG A 16 1.02 34.94 -20.50
C ARG A 16 -0.13 34.03 -20.91
N PRO A 17 0.13 32.89 -21.56
CA PRO A 17 -0.89 31.86 -21.56
C PRO A 17 -1.23 31.65 -20.09
N ALA A 18 -2.52 31.67 -19.75
CA ALA A 18 -2.98 31.19 -18.46
C ALA A 18 -2.27 29.85 -18.27
N ALA A 19 -1.31 29.81 -17.34
CA ALA A 19 -0.80 28.54 -16.87
C ALA A 19 -2.06 27.76 -16.54
N ALA A 20 -2.20 26.55 -17.12
CA ALA A 20 -3.21 25.63 -16.67
C ALA A 20 -2.97 25.45 -15.16
N GLU A 21 -3.67 26.23 -14.34
CA GLU A 21 -3.91 25.90 -12.95
C GLU A 21 -4.52 24.51 -13.06
N GLY A 22 -3.75 23.50 -12.67
CA GLY A 22 -4.12 22.09 -12.86
C GLY A 22 -5.57 21.94 -12.42
N GLU A 23 -6.41 21.49 -13.34
CA GLU A 23 -7.82 21.27 -13.11
C GLU A 23 -7.95 20.46 -11.81
N ALA A 24 -8.48 21.09 -10.76
CA ALA A 24 -8.54 20.45 -9.45
C ALA A 24 -9.27 19.11 -9.61
N LEU A 25 -8.65 18.01 -9.19
CA LEU A 25 -9.30 16.70 -9.24
C LEU A 25 -10.60 16.79 -8.45
N VAL A 26 -11.72 16.69 -9.15
CA VAL A 26 -13.05 16.66 -8.55
C VAL A 26 -13.44 15.21 -8.38
N TYR A 27 -13.40 14.73 -7.14
CA TYR A 27 -13.85 13.40 -6.81
C TYR A 27 -15.37 13.33 -6.72
N SER A 28 -15.94 12.20 -7.07
CA SER A 28 -17.37 11.92 -6.99
C SER A 28 -17.68 10.96 -5.85
N ARG A 29 -18.95 10.86 -5.46
CA ARG A 29 -19.39 9.82 -4.51
C ARG A 29 -19.16 8.41 -5.05
N TYR A 30 -19.10 8.22 -6.37
CA TYR A 30 -18.79 6.92 -6.96
C TYR A 30 -17.37 6.47 -6.58
N ASP A 31 -16.39 7.38 -6.61
CA ASP A 31 -15.01 7.05 -6.22
C ASP A 31 -14.91 6.64 -4.73
N VAL A 32 -15.74 7.25 -3.88
CA VAL A 32 -15.85 6.87 -2.46
C VAL A 32 -16.51 5.50 -2.28
N VAL A 33 -17.46 5.13 -3.15
CA VAL A 33 -18.05 3.78 -3.15
C VAL A 33 -17.00 2.74 -3.50
N ASP A 34 -16.13 2.99 -4.48
CA ASP A 34 -15.03 2.07 -4.81
C ASP A 34 -14.09 1.87 -3.60
N ALA A 35 -13.71 2.96 -2.92
CA ALA A 35 -12.93 2.88 -1.68
C ALA A 35 -13.65 2.10 -0.56
N TRP A 36 -14.97 2.25 -0.44
CA TRP A 36 -15.78 1.50 0.53
C TRP A 36 -15.93 0.01 0.17
N GLU A 37 -15.97 -0.33 -1.13
CA GLU A 37 -16.16 -1.70 -1.60
C GLU A 37 -14.86 -2.51 -1.57
N TYR A 38 -13.72 -1.88 -1.90
CA TYR A 38 -12.43 -2.57 -2.07
C TYR A 38 -11.38 -2.22 -1.01
N GLY A 39 -11.55 -1.12 -0.27
CA GLY A 39 -10.60 -0.69 0.75
C GLY A 39 -10.48 -1.62 1.95
N GLY A 40 -9.42 -1.42 2.73
CA GLY A 40 -9.22 -2.06 4.02
C GLY A 40 -10.18 -1.53 5.11
N PRO A 41 -10.18 -2.11 6.32
CA PRO A 41 -11.13 -1.76 7.37
C PRO A 41 -11.16 -0.26 7.73
N GLY A 42 -10.00 0.40 7.79
CA GLY A 42 -9.88 1.84 8.03
C GLY A 42 -10.46 2.66 6.89
N VAL A 43 -10.06 2.34 5.65
CA VAL A 43 -10.59 2.98 4.43
C VAL A 43 -12.11 2.84 4.34
N ARG A 44 -12.65 1.64 4.53
CA ARG A 44 -14.11 1.41 4.49
C ARG A 44 -14.85 2.21 5.55
N GLY A 45 -14.31 2.28 6.76
CA GLY A 45 -14.89 3.04 7.86
C GLY A 45 -15.00 4.51 7.52
N ALA A 46 -13.91 5.12 7.03
CA ALA A 46 -13.87 6.52 6.63
C ALA A 46 -14.72 6.80 5.39
N ALA A 47 -14.68 5.93 4.39
CA ALA A 47 -15.50 6.04 3.19
C ALA A 47 -17.00 6.04 3.53
N ALA A 48 -17.46 5.19 4.47
CA ALA A 48 -18.85 5.18 4.92
C ALA A 48 -19.29 6.53 5.52
N VAL A 49 -18.39 7.20 6.26
CA VAL A 49 -18.64 8.55 6.82
C VAL A 49 -18.71 9.58 5.69
N ALA A 50 -17.78 9.56 4.75
CA ALA A 50 -17.76 10.48 3.62
C ALA A 50 -19.00 10.33 2.70
N LEU A 51 -19.50 9.10 2.50
CA LEU A 51 -20.68 8.82 1.66
C LEU A 51 -21.96 9.48 2.17
N VAL A 52 -22.13 9.55 3.49
CA VAL A 52 -23.29 10.20 4.14
C VAL A 52 -23.07 11.69 4.41
N GLY A 53 -21.89 12.20 4.07
CA GLY A 53 -21.47 13.58 4.28
C GLY A 53 -21.73 14.53 3.11
N SER A 54 -21.13 15.71 3.23
CA SER A 54 -21.14 16.76 2.22
C SER A 54 -20.17 16.46 1.06
N ASP A 55 -20.31 17.21 -0.04
CA ASP A 55 -19.36 17.11 -1.15
C ASP A 55 -17.93 17.51 -0.74
N ALA A 56 -17.79 18.37 0.27
CA ALA A 56 -16.48 18.72 0.84
C ALA A 56 -15.86 17.55 1.62
N ASP A 57 -16.68 16.71 2.25
CA ASP A 57 -16.22 15.50 2.94
C ASP A 57 -15.72 14.46 1.91
N VAL A 58 -16.42 14.33 0.77
CA VAL A 58 -15.97 13.52 -0.36
C VAL A 58 -14.59 13.97 -0.86
N GLN A 59 -14.41 15.27 -1.11
CA GLN A 59 -13.11 15.78 -1.56
C GLN A 59 -12.02 15.57 -0.50
N THR A 60 -12.34 15.79 0.78
CA THR A 60 -11.37 15.67 1.86
C THR A 60 -10.92 14.23 2.06
N PHE A 61 -11.86 13.29 2.09
CA PHE A 61 -11.57 11.88 2.21
C PHE A 61 -10.65 11.41 1.07
N MET A 62 -11.05 11.64 -0.18
CA MET A 62 -10.31 11.15 -1.34
C MET A 62 -8.93 11.80 -1.49
N ALA A 63 -8.83 13.11 -1.25
CA ALA A 63 -7.59 13.84 -1.52
C ALA A 63 -6.59 13.83 -0.35
N LYS A 64 -7.05 13.61 0.88
CA LYS A 64 -6.21 13.78 2.09
C LYS A 64 -6.19 12.57 2.99
N GLU A 65 -7.33 11.93 3.22
CA GLU A 65 -7.43 10.86 4.23
C GLU A 65 -7.11 9.49 3.65
N LEU A 66 -7.58 9.21 2.43
CA LEU A 66 -7.44 7.92 1.78
C LEU A 66 -5.99 7.43 1.70
N PRO A 67 -4.99 8.23 1.25
CA PRO A 67 -3.61 7.74 1.15
C PRO A 67 -3.03 7.29 2.50
N ASP A 68 -3.28 8.05 3.57
CA ASP A 68 -2.79 7.69 4.90
C ASP A 68 -3.51 6.43 5.43
N LEU A 69 -4.82 6.32 5.20
CA LEU A 69 -5.61 5.16 5.62
C LEU A 69 -5.21 3.87 4.90
N GLU A 70 -4.88 3.92 3.61
CA GLU A 70 -4.39 2.77 2.86
C GLU A 70 -3.10 2.23 3.46
N VAL A 71 -2.15 3.11 3.80
CA VAL A 71 -0.89 2.72 4.43
C VAL A 71 -1.13 2.16 5.83
N GLU A 72 -2.03 2.74 6.62
CA GLU A 72 -2.36 2.22 7.95
C GLU A 72 -3.03 0.84 7.89
N ASP A 73 -3.94 0.61 6.94
CA ASP A 73 -4.55 -0.69 6.73
C ASP A 73 -3.50 -1.75 6.29
N LEU A 74 -2.56 -1.39 5.42
CA LEU A 74 -1.42 -2.25 5.07
C LEU A 74 -0.56 -2.59 6.30
N ARG A 75 -0.21 -1.60 7.13
CA ARG A 75 0.55 -1.82 8.38
C ARG A 75 -0.16 -2.79 9.30
N VAL A 76 -1.47 -2.64 9.48
CA VAL A 76 -2.28 -3.56 10.28
C VAL A 76 -2.24 -4.97 9.71
N GLN A 77 -2.40 -5.12 8.39
CA GLN A 77 -2.36 -6.42 7.74
C GLN A 77 -1.00 -7.11 7.93
N VAL A 78 0.11 -6.40 7.70
CA VAL A 78 1.47 -6.92 7.94
C VAL A 78 1.68 -7.30 9.40
N ALA A 79 1.21 -6.47 10.34
CA ALA A 79 1.33 -6.76 11.77
C ALA A 79 0.53 -8.01 12.19
N GLN A 80 -0.64 -8.23 11.59
CA GLN A 80 -1.44 -9.44 11.81
C GLN A 80 -0.71 -10.69 11.30
N VAL A 81 -0.13 -10.63 10.10
CA VAL A 81 0.68 -11.72 9.54
C VAL A 81 1.90 -12.01 10.44
N MET A 82 2.59 -10.96 10.90
CA MET A 82 3.70 -11.08 11.86
C MET A 82 3.26 -11.78 13.17
N ALA A 83 2.07 -11.47 13.67
CA ALA A 83 1.57 -12.00 14.94
C ALA A 83 1.32 -13.52 14.89
N ILE A 84 0.87 -14.04 13.74
CA ILE A 84 0.58 -15.46 13.55
C ILE A 84 1.74 -16.25 12.92
N GLY A 85 2.70 -15.57 12.29
CA GLY A 85 3.84 -16.17 11.61
C GLY A 85 4.89 -16.78 12.54
N GLY A 86 5.70 -17.68 11.97
CA GLY A 86 6.90 -18.22 12.61
C GLY A 86 8.09 -17.27 12.51
N PRO A 87 9.30 -17.71 12.92
CA PRO A 87 10.49 -16.86 12.95
C PRO A 87 10.84 -16.16 11.63
N ALA A 88 10.73 -16.85 10.49
CA ALA A 88 11.06 -16.29 9.19
C ALA A 88 10.03 -15.24 8.77
N VAL A 89 8.73 -15.54 8.89
CA VAL A 89 7.66 -14.57 8.62
C VAL A 89 7.77 -13.35 9.54
N ARG A 90 8.05 -13.54 10.83
CA ARG A 90 8.22 -12.42 11.78
C ARG A 90 9.38 -11.50 11.40
N LYS A 91 10.49 -12.08 10.94
CA LYS A 91 11.65 -11.33 10.49
C LYS A 91 11.32 -10.52 9.23
N ALA A 92 10.71 -11.14 8.23
CA ALA A 92 10.35 -10.48 6.98
C ALA A 92 9.32 -9.35 7.21
N ALA A 93 8.26 -9.61 7.98
CA ALA A 93 7.27 -8.62 8.33
C ALA A 93 7.87 -7.46 9.15
N GLY A 94 8.80 -7.75 10.06
CA GLY A 94 9.50 -6.72 10.84
C GLY A 94 10.34 -5.77 9.98
N VAL A 95 10.90 -6.25 8.87
CA VAL A 95 11.60 -5.39 7.89
C VAL A 95 10.58 -4.48 7.19
N ALA A 96 9.46 -5.04 6.73
CA ALA A 96 8.41 -4.29 6.04
C ALA A 96 7.77 -3.19 6.92
N LEU A 97 7.49 -3.49 8.19
CA LEU A 97 6.96 -2.53 9.15
C LEU A 97 7.92 -1.37 9.46
N GLY A 98 9.21 -1.53 9.15
CA GLY A 98 10.21 -0.46 9.25
C GLY A 98 10.23 0.49 8.04
N GLY A 99 9.48 0.18 6.98
CA GLY A 99 9.42 0.93 5.72
C GLY A 99 8.13 1.73 5.52
N GLY A 100 7.92 2.13 4.27
CA GLY A 100 6.72 2.80 3.78
C GLY A 100 5.76 1.85 3.06
N GLU A 101 4.84 2.43 2.30
CA GLU A 101 3.83 1.70 1.53
C GLU A 101 4.42 0.61 0.63
N GLU A 102 5.49 0.93 -0.11
CA GLU A 102 6.14 0.02 -1.04
C GLU A 102 6.67 -1.23 -0.32
N GLU A 103 7.33 -1.07 0.83
CA GLU A 103 7.85 -2.20 1.60
C GLU A 103 6.75 -3.05 2.24
N LEU A 104 5.64 -2.42 2.67
CA LEU A 104 4.48 -3.13 3.21
C LEU A 104 3.82 -3.99 2.13
N GLN A 105 3.59 -3.41 0.95
CA GLN A 105 2.97 -4.10 -0.17
C GLN A 105 3.87 -5.21 -0.72
N ALA A 106 5.17 -4.94 -0.92
CA ALA A 106 6.13 -5.93 -1.37
C ALA A 106 6.27 -7.12 -0.40
N PHE A 107 6.05 -6.91 0.90
CA PHE A 107 5.99 -8.02 1.82
C PHE A 107 4.79 -8.93 1.57
N LEU A 108 3.61 -8.34 1.40
CA LEU A 108 2.37 -9.09 1.20
C LEU A 108 2.37 -9.83 -0.15
N ASP A 109 2.92 -9.22 -1.19
CA ASP A 109 2.93 -9.77 -2.55
C ASP A 109 4.05 -10.80 -2.74
N ASP A 110 5.28 -10.49 -2.30
CA ASP A 110 6.46 -11.24 -2.72
C ASP A 110 7.17 -11.96 -1.56
N SER A 111 7.21 -11.36 -0.37
CA SER A 111 8.08 -11.86 0.71
C SER A 111 7.38 -12.80 1.70
N PHE A 112 6.06 -12.73 1.80
CA PHE A 112 5.29 -13.51 2.77
C PHE A 112 5.36 -15.01 2.48
N VAL A 113 5.06 -15.44 1.26
CA VAL A 113 5.01 -16.87 0.90
C VAL A 113 6.37 -17.56 1.10
N PRO A 114 7.51 -17.03 0.59
CA PRO A 114 8.81 -17.67 0.82
C PRO A 114 9.18 -17.76 2.31
N ALA A 115 8.87 -16.73 3.10
CA ALA A 115 9.14 -16.75 4.53
C ALA A 115 8.28 -17.79 5.25
N TYR A 116 7.02 -17.95 4.85
CA TYR A 116 6.13 -18.98 5.40
C TYR A 116 6.59 -20.39 5.03
N GLU A 117 7.06 -20.60 3.81
CA GLU A 117 7.65 -21.88 3.39
C GLU A 117 8.90 -22.25 4.19
N GLU A 118 9.76 -21.28 4.50
CA GLU A 118 10.91 -21.49 5.39
C GLU A 118 10.46 -21.99 6.77
N ASP A 119 9.48 -21.32 7.36
CA ASP A 119 8.89 -21.73 8.66
C ASP A 119 8.28 -23.15 8.59
N LEU A 120 7.64 -23.52 7.47
CA LEU A 120 7.10 -24.86 7.26
C LEU A 120 8.20 -25.91 7.12
N ARG A 121 9.26 -25.65 6.37
CA ARG A 121 10.40 -26.59 6.22
C ARG A 121 11.05 -26.88 7.57
N VAL A 122 11.20 -25.86 8.43
CA VAL A 122 11.70 -26.04 9.81
C VAL A 122 10.76 -26.91 10.64
N GLN A 123 9.45 -26.70 10.53
CA GLN A 123 8.45 -27.53 11.22
C GLN A 123 8.50 -28.99 10.75
N VAL A 124 8.57 -29.23 9.44
CA VAL A 124 8.70 -30.59 8.87
C VAL A 124 9.98 -31.28 9.36
N ALA A 125 11.12 -30.57 9.37
CA ALA A 125 12.37 -31.10 9.89
C ALA A 125 12.28 -31.46 11.39
N SER A 126 11.59 -30.64 12.18
CA SER A 126 11.32 -30.93 13.60
C SER A 126 10.49 -32.21 13.77
N VAL A 127 9.38 -32.34 13.02
CA VAL A 127 8.54 -33.54 13.04
C VAL A 127 9.33 -34.79 12.60
N MET A 128 10.17 -34.68 11.57
CA MET A 128 11.05 -35.75 11.10
C MET A 128 12.00 -36.26 12.19
N ALA A 129 12.55 -35.36 13.01
CA ALA A 129 13.51 -35.71 14.05
C ALA A 129 12.91 -36.64 15.13
N PHE A 130 11.64 -36.44 15.48
CA PHE A 130 10.95 -37.22 16.52
C PHE A 130 10.05 -38.33 15.97
N GLY A 131 9.86 -38.39 14.66
CA GLY A 131 8.97 -39.35 13.99
C GLY A 131 9.52 -40.77 13.87
N GLY A 132 8.61 -41.74 13.80
CA GLY A 132 8.93 -43.11 13.41
C GLY A 132 9.27 -43.26 11.91
N PRO A 133 9.64 -44.45 11.41
CA PRO A 133 10.09 -44.65 10.03
C PRO A 133 9.14 -44.12 8.96
N GLY A 134 7.82 -44.28 9.13
CA GLY A 134 6.82 -43.77 8.20
C GLY A 134 6.79 -42.23 8.15
N VAL A 135 6.86 -41.58 9.31
CA VAL A 135 6.91 -40.11 9.42
C VAL A 135 8.19 -39.58 8.78
N LYS A 136 9.34 -40.24 9.01
CA LYS A 136 10.61 -39.85 8.40
C LYS A 136 10.54 -39.91 6.87
N LYS A 137 10.01 -40.99 6.30
CA LYS A 137 9.85 -41.13 4.85
C LYS A 137 8.96 -40.03 4.26
N ALA A 138 7.81 -39.76 4.89
CA ALA A 138 6.89 -38.71 4.42
C ALA A 138 7.50 -37.31 4.55
N ALA A 139 8.18 -37.01 5.66
CA ALA A 139 8.83 -35.72 5.86
C ALA A 139 9.98 -35.49 4.89
N SER A 140 10.79 -36.51 4.56
CA SER A 140 11.80 -36.39 3.51
C SER A 140 11.18 -36.07 2.16
N ALA A 141 10.09 -36.75 1.77
CA ALA A 141 9.40 -36.45 0.53
C ALA A 141 8.88 -35.01 0.48
N ALA A 142 8.30 -34.51 1.57
CA ALA A 142 7.83 -33.13 1.67
C ALA A 142 8.98 -32.10 1.61
N LEU A 143 10.17 -32.41 2.16
CA LEU A 143 11.32 -31.52 2.11
C LEU A 143 12.00 -31.51 0.73
N ASP A 144 11.89 -32.60 -0.03
CA ASP A 144 12.43 -32.74 -1.38
C ASP A 144 11.49 -32.14 -2.45
N GLY A 145 10.20 -31.95 -2.13
CA GLY A 145 9.19 -31.33 -2.99
C GLY A 145 9.03 -29.82 -2.79
N THR A 146 8.07 -29.28 -3.52
CA THR A 146 7.54 -27.92 -3.44
C THR A 146 6.26 -27.87 -2.61
N ALA A 147 5.73 -26.68 -2.34
CA ALA A 147 4.46 -26.54 -1.64
C ALA A 147 3.26 -27.15 -2.40
N ASP A 148 3.39 -27.35 -3.72
CA ASP A 148 2.33 -27.85 -4.60
C ASP A 148 2.36 -29.39 -4.82
N ASP A 149 3.41 -30.10 -4.33
CA ASP A 149 3.59 -31.55 -4.50
C ASP A 149 2.86 -32.40 -3.45
#